data_AF-A0A935X551-F1
#
_entry.id   AF-A0A935X551-F1
#
_cell.length_a   1.000
_cell.length_b   1.000
_cell.length_c   1.000
_cell.angle_alpha   90.00
_cell.angle_beta   90.00
_cell.angle_gamma   90.00
#
_symmetry.space_group_name_H-M   'P 1'
#
loop_
_entity.id
_entity.type
_entity.pdbx_description
1 polymer ?
#
loop_
_entity_poly.entity_id
_entity_poly.type
_entity_poly.pdbx_seq_one_letter_code
_entity_poly.pdbx_strand_id
1 'polypeptide(L)'
;MRPLHRFVRTALFAAVLATSTHAIAHETTVVVNGTIFANAAGTSVDWWEIEMEQAGTLTVDVLAYESTDNTPANGQDLNGDGEITFLDPDTSLYRIDGVLDAGDYLLRCDDVGNSNGVCSATLGSGDGSIHTRDPIFSVDLLPGRYLYIVGDYRTTIDEGIARLNAGDSIRNGGDHGDYRITFESTGHMSVAAVPEPATNALLVAGVLLLGSVVGRRKSASA
;
A
#
# COMPACT_ATOMS: atom_id res chain seq x y z
N MET A 1 14.14 -11.49 68.56
CA MET A 1 13.36 -12.37 67.66
C MET A 1 12.94 -11.55 66.44
N ARG A 2 13.43 -11.90 65.23
CA ARG A 2 12.86 -11.48 63.93
C ARG A 2 11.66 -12.42 63.62
N PRO A 3 10.61 -12.05 62.85
CA PRO A 3 10.67 -11.73 61.40
C PRO A 3 9.57 -10.70 60.95
N LEU A 4 9.21 -10.38 59.70
CA LEU A 4 9.54 -10.79 58.33
C LEU A 4 9.14 -9.63 57.38
N HIS A 5 9.81 -9.57 56.22
CA HIS A 5 9.70 -8.65 55.10
C HIS A 5 8.31 -8.47 54.45
N ARG A 6 8.11 -7.33 53.77
CA ARG A 6 7.87 -7.33 52.31
C ARG A 6 8.15 -5.96 51.67
N PHE A 7 9.17 -5.98 50.81
CA PHE A 7 9.51 -4.95 49.84
C PHE A 7 8.36 -4.79 48.82
N VAL A 8 7.94 -3.57 48.55
CA VAL A 8 7.25 -3.23 47.29
C VAL A 8 8.27 -2.45 46.46
N ARG A 9 8.83 -3.14 45.45
CA ARG A 9 9.68 -2.53 44.43
C ARG A 9 8.76 -1.89 43.39
N THR A 10 8.73 -0.57 43.36
CA THR A 10 8.13 0.18 42.26
C THR A 10 9.07 0.09 41.06
N ALA A 11 8.69 -0.69 40.04
CA ALA A 11 9.38 -0.70 38.76
C ALA A 11 8.89 0.51 37.94
N LEU A 12 9.75 1.52 37.81
CA LEU A 12 9.56 2.60 36.85
C LEU A 12 10.01 2.08 35.48
N PHE A 13 9.06 1.76 34.60
CA PHE A 13 9.37 1.50 33.19
C PHE A 13 9.55 2.84 32.48
N ALA A 14 10.78 3.23 32.22
CA ALA A 14 11.09 4.33 31.32
C ALA A 14 11.04 3.80 29.88
N ALA A 15 10.03 4.22 29.12
CA ALA A 15 9.99 4.00 27.68
C ALA A 15 10.96 4.99 27.03
N VAL A 16 12.12 4.50 26.58
CA VAL A 16 13.04 5.26 25.74
C VAL A 16 12.45 5.31 24.33
N LEU A 17 11.94 6.48 23.94
CA LEU A 17 11.53 6.73 22.57
C LEU A 17 12.80 6.99 21.75
N ALA A 18 13.31 5.95 21.09
CA ALA A 18 14.38 6.09 20.12
C ALA A 18 13.81 6.75 18.86
N THR A 19 13.98 8.05 18.71
CA THR A 19 13.74 8.74 17.44
C THR A 19 14.96 8.50 16.55
N SER A 20 14.90 7.49 15.69
CA SER A 20 15.86 7.34 14.60
C SER A 20 15.62 8.45 13.57
N THR A 21 16.52 9.42 13.53
CA THR A 21 16.66 10.30 12.38
C THR A 21 17.24 9.48 11.24
N HIS A 22 16.38 8.91 10.39
CA HIS A 22 16.82 8.38 9.10
C HIS A 22 17.15 9.59 8.22
N ALA A 23 18.39 9.67 7.72
CA ALA A 23 18.67 10.56 6.62
C ALA A 23 17.83 10.06 5.43
N ILE A 24 16.96 10.91 4.89
CA ILE A 24 16.20 10.59 3.69
C ILE A 24 17.21 10.58 2.54
N ALA A 25 17.46 9.41 1.98
CA ALA A 25 18.23 9.33 0.75
C ALA A 25 17.37 9.93 -0.36
N HIS A 26 17.95 10.88 -1.09
CA HIS A 26 17.31 11.54 -2.21
C HIS A 26 17.40 10.63 -3.43
N GLU A 27 16.36 9.85 -3.70
CA GLU A 27 16.38 8.83 -4.75
C GLU A 27 15.74 9.35 -6.04
N THR A 28 16.32 9.00 -7.17
CA THR A 28 15.71 9.17 -8.50
C THR A 28 15.06 7.87 -8.98
N THR A 29 15.34 6.75 -8.32
CA THR A 29 14.75 5.45 -8.62
C THR A 29 14.46 4.72 -7.31
N VAL A 30 13.22 4.29 -7.12
CA VAL A 30 12.81 3.49 -5.96
C VAL A 30 12.03 2.29 -6.45
N VAL A 31 12.44 1.10 -6.01
CA VAL A 31 11.75 -0.15 -6.30
C VAL A 31 11.09 -0.65 -5.01
N VAL A 32 9.79 -0.92 -5.07
CA VAL A 32 9.03 -1.48 -3.95
C VAL A 32 8.27 -2.72 -4.40
N ASN A 33 7.96 -3.60 -3.46
CA ASN A 33 7.09 -4.74 -3.67
C ASN A 33 5.88 -4.61 -2.75
N GLY A 34 4.74 -5.11 -3.19
CA GLY A 34 3.51 -5.17 -2.40
C GLY A 34 2.68 -6.39 -2.76
N THR A 35 1.57 -6.56 -2.03
CA THR A 35 0.70 -7.72 -2.15
C THR A 35 -0.74 -7.28 -1.96
N ILE A 36 -1.56 -7.47 -2.98
CA ILE A 36 -3.01 -7.31 -2.88
C ILE A 36 -3.62 -8.61 -2.37
N PHE A 37 -4.35 -8.56 -1.27
CA PHE A 37 -4.98 -9.73 -0.66
C PHE A 37 -6.46 -9.82 -1.03
N ALA A 38 -6.92 -10.99 -1.43
CA ALA A 38 -8.33 -11.29 -1.65
C ALA A 38 -8.99 -11.91 -0.41
N ASN A 39 -10.21 -11.48 -0.10
CA ASN A 39 -11.06 -12.10 0.89
C ASN A 39 -12.54 -12.02 0.48
N ALA A 40 -13.44 -12.50 1.34
CA ALA A 40 -14.87 -12.53 1.04
C ALA A 40 -15.53 -11.14 0.83
N ALA A 41 -14.89 -10.07 1.28
CA ALA A 41 -15.36 -8.69 1.09
C ALA A 41 -14.84 -8.05 -0.21
N GLY A 42 -13.82 -8.64 -0.86
CA GLY A 42 -13.16 -8.05 -2.02
C GLY A 42 -11.63 -8.19 -1.96
N THR A 43 -10.94 -7.36 -2.73
CA THR A 43 -9.48 -7.24 -2.74
C THR A 43 -9.02 -6.01 -1.94
N SER A 44 -7.89 -6.13 -1.23
CA SER A 44 -7.28 -4.97 -0.57
C SER A 44 -6.80 -3.96 -1.61
N VAL A 45 -6.51 -2.75 -1.14
CA VAL A 45 -5.93 -1.70 -1.98
C VAL A 45 -4.77 -1.09 -1.21
N ASP A 46 -3.60 -1.09 -1.82
CA ASP A 46 -2.39 -0.58 -1.23
C ASP A 46 -2.18 0.90 -1.57
N TRP A 47 -1.61 1.63 -0.61
CA TRP A 47 -1.27 3.04 -0.75
C TRP A 47 0.25 3.24 -0.60
N TRP A 48 0.81 4.03 -1.52
CA TRP A 48 2.20 4.47 -1.51
C TRP A 48 2.24 5.99 -1.46
N GLU A 49 2.79 6.56 -0.40
CA GLU A 49 3.03 8.00 -0.31
C GLU A 49 4.30 8.34 -1.09
N ILE A 50 4.20 9.34 -1.96
CA ILE A 50 5.30 9.86 -2.77
C ILE A 50 5.48 11.33 -2.38
N GLU A 51 6.65 11.67 -1.86
CA GLU A 51 7.06 13.07 -1.69
C GLU A 51 7.95 13.46 -2.86
N MET A 52 7.44 14.33 -3.74
CA MET A 52 8.27 15.00 -4.74
C MET A 52 8.95 16.19 -4.09
N GLU A 53 10.26 16.10 -3.87
CA GLU A 53 11.02 17.18 -3.24
C GLU A 53 11.45 18.23 -4.27
N GLN A 54 11.57 17.80 -5.54
CA GLN A 54 11.87 18.64 -6.68
C GLN A 54 10.89 18.35 -7.81
N ALA A 55 10.60 19.36 -8.63
CA ALA A 55 9.80 19.15 -9.82
C ALA A 55 10.52 18.18 -10.76
N GLY A 56 9.76 17.30 -11.41
CA GLY A 56 10.32 16.33 -12.34
C GLY A 56 9.23 15.49 -13.00
N THR A 57 9.64 14.73 -14.00
CA THR A 57 8.79 13.70 -14.61
C THR A 57 8.90 12.44 -13.76
N LEU A 58 7.79 12.02 -13.15
CA LEU A 58 7.65 10.72 -12.49
C LEU A 58 7.20 9.69 -13.52
N THR A 59 7.94 8.60 -13.65
CA THR A 59 7.55 7.38 -14.35
C THR A 59 7.23 6.32 -13.30
N VAL A 60 6.11 5.63 -13.50
CA VAL A 60 5.71 4.48 -12.69
C VAL A 60 5.53 3.31 -13.63
N ASP A 61 6.22 2.22 -13.33
CA ASP A 61 6.16 0.95 -14.06
C ASP A 61 5.81 -0.16 -13.07
N VAL A 62 4.80 -0.97 -13.38
CA VAL A 62 4.27 -1.98 -12.46
C VAL A 62 4.39 -3.36 -13.11
N LEU A 63 5.09 -4.27 -12.44
CA LEU A 63 5.17 -5.68 -12.79
C LEU A 63 4.24 -6.48 -11.89
N ALA A 64 3.20 -7.10 -12.45
CA ALA A 64 2.28 -7.94 -11.69
C ALA A 64 1.70 -9.13 -12.47
N TYR A 65 1.43 -8.99 -13.77
CA TYR A 65 0.67 -9.99 -14.50
C TYR A 65 1.58 -11.07 -15.11
N GLU A 66 1.68 -12.21 -14.43
CA GLU A 66 2.69 -13.23 -14.70
C GLU A 66 2.28 -14.27 -15.75
N SER A 67 1.40 -13.92 -16.68
CA SER A 67 0.97 -14.81 -17.76
C SER A 67 0.87 -14.09 -19.09
N THR A 68 1.38 -14.71 -20.15
CA THR A 68 1.36 -14.12 -21.51
C THR A 68 0.00 -14.14 -22.17
N ASP A 69 -0.93 -15.00 -21.73
CA ASP A 69 -2.25 -15.17 -22.34
C ASP A 69 -3.40 -15.31 -21.33
N ASN A 70 -3.16 -14.94 -20.08
CA ASN A 70 -4.08 -15.03 -18.95
C ASN A 70 -4.41 -16.45 -18.46
N THR A 71 -3.69 -17.47 -18.93
CA THR A 71 -3.89 -18.85 -18.48
C THR A 71 -2.79 -19.28 -17.51
N PRO A 72 -3.11 -20.13 -16.52
CA PRO A 72 -2.09 -20.73 -15.66
C PRO A 72 -1.05 -21.58 -16.40
N ALA A 73 -1.39 -22.11 -17.58
CA ALA A 73 -0.48 -22.93 -18.37
C ALA A 73 0.73 -22.15 -18.91
N ASN A 74 0.58 -20.83 -19.08
CA ASN A 74 1.63 -19.92 -19.54
C ASN A 74 2.10 -18.96 -18.44
N GLY A 75 1.87 -19.33 -17.18
CA GLY A 75 2.40 -18.63 -16.02
C GLY A 75 3.93 -18.67 -15.98
N GLN A 76 4.55 -17.55 -15.66
CA GLN A 76 5.99 -17.40 -15.46
C GLN A 76 6.23 -16.63 -14.16
N ASP A 77 6.96 -17.21 -13.23
CA ASP A 77 7.37 -16.53 -12.00
C ASP A 77 8.41 -15.45 -12.37
N LEU A 78 7.99 -14.19 -12.40
CA LEU A 78 8.80 -13.05 -12.84
C LEU A 78 9.51 -12.38 -11.66
N ASN A 79 8.98 -12.51 -10.45
CA ASN A 79 9.52 -11.87 -9.25
C ASN A 79 10.39 -12.83 -8.38
N GLY A 80 10.36 -14.13 -8.65
CA GLY A 80 11.14 -15.18 -8.00
C GLY A 80 10.61 -15.64 -6.65
N ASP A 81 9.34 -15.41 -6.34
CA ASP A 81 8.71 -15.78 -5.06
C ASP A 81 8.17 -17.22 -5.04
N GLY A 82 8.15 -17.89 -6.20
CA GLY A 82 7.72 -19.28 -6.35
C GLY A 82 6.21 -19.47 -6.54
N GLU A 83 5.45 -18.38 -6.66
CA GLU A 83 4.02 -18.37 -6.98
C GLU A 83 3.79 -17.70 -8.34
N ILE A 84 2.57 -17.80 -8.88
CA ILE A 84 2.19 -17.12 -10.12
C ILE A 84 1.01 -16.22 -9.82
N THR A 85 1.19 -14.92 -9.98
CA THR A 85 0.13 -13.93 -9.78
C THR A 85 -0.62 -13.60 -11.08
N PHE A 86 -1.91 -13.29 -10.96
CA PHE A 86 -2.76 -12.82 -12.05
C PHE A 86 -3.47 -11.52 -11.67
N LEU A 87 -2.88 -10.75 -10.76
CA LEU A 87 -3.33 -9.41 -10.41
C LEU A 87 -3.40 -8.56 -11.67
N ASP A 88 -4.53 -7.90 -11.91
CA ASP A 88 -4.80 -6.98 -13.01
C ASP A 88 -4.76 -5.56 -12.43
N PRO A 89 -3.57 -4.93 -12.25
CA PRO A 89 -3.46 -3.76 -11.40
C PRO A 89 -4.22 -2.57 -11.98
N ASP A 90 -5.07 -1.97 -11.16
CA ASP A 90 -5.75 -0.72 -11.45
C ASP A 90 -5.18 0.38 -10.55
N THR A 91 -4.45 1.30 -11.15
CA THR A 91 -3.61 2.24 -10.40
C THR A 91 -4.06 3.67 -10.58
N SER A 92 -3.90 4.49 -9.56
CA SER A 92 -4.27 5.90 -9.62
C SER A 92 -3.34 6.78 -8.79
N LEU A 93 -3.17 8.03 -9.22
CA LEU A 93 -2.33 9.01 -8.57
C LEU A 93 -3.18 10.20 -8.11
N TYR A 94 -2.95 10.63 -6.88
CA TYR A 94 -3.63 11.75 -6.23
C TYR A 94 -2.58 12.76 -5.74
N ARG A 95 -2.91 14.05 -5.76
CA ARG A 95 -2.11 15.08 -5.10
C ARG A 95 -2.77 15.48 -3.80
N ILE A 96 -2.18 15.11 -2.68
CA ILE A 96 -2.79 15.32 -1.36
C ILE A 96 -2.56 16.77 -0.90
N ASP A 97 -3.64 17.51 -0.65
CA ASP A 97 -3.58 18.83 0.00
C ASP A 97 -3.97 18.81 1.49
N GLY A 98 -4.35 17.65 2.01
CA GLY A 98 -4.66 17.43 3.41
C GLY A 98 -5.23 16.03 3.66
N VAL A 99 -6.56 15.93 3.59
CA VAL A 99 -7.28 14.66 3.72
C VAL A 99 -7.58 14.16 2.31
N LEU A 100 -7.23 12.90 2.02
CA LEU A 100 -7.49 12.31 0.72
C LEU A 100 -9.00 12.34 0.40
N ASP A 101 -9.35 12.98 -0.71
CA ASP A 101 -10.69 12.96 -1.28
C ASP A 101 -10.69 12.90 -2.81
N ALA A 102 -11.88 12.86 -3.41
CA ALA A 102 -12.02 12.73 -4.87
C ALA A 102 -11.49 13.95 -5.65
N GLY A 103 -11.34 15.11 -5.00
CA GLY A 103 -10.77 16.32 -5.59
C GLY A 103 -9.26 16.24 -5.79
N ASP A 104 -8.58 15.35 -5.07
CA ASP A 104 -7.13 15.13 -5.19
C ASP A 104 -6.75 14.30 -6.42
N TYR A 105 -7.72 13.67 -7.09
CA TYR A 105 -7.48 12.76 -8.23
C TYR A 105 -6.74 13.47 -9.37
N LEU A 106 -5.64 12.87 -9.83
CA LEU A 106 -4.90 13.34 -11.01
C LEU A 106 -5.15 12.43 -12.21
N LEU A 107 -4.89 11.13 -12.04
CA LEU A 107 -4.90 10.18 -13.15
C LEU A 107 -5.12 8.74 -12.67
N ARG A 108 -5.43 7.88 -13.65
CA ARG A 108 -5.59 6.43 -13.50
C ARG A 108 -4.91 5.73 -14.67
N CYS A 109 -4.27 4.60 -14.39
CA CYS A 109 -3.71 3.69 -15.37
C CYS A 109 -3.91 2.23 -14.95
N ASP A 110 -4.54 1.42 -15.80
CA ASP A 110 -4.78 -0.02 -15.58
C ASP A 110 -3.99 -0.86 -16.61
N ASP A 111 -4.16 -0.58 -17.90
CA ASP A 111 -3.52 -1.30 -19.00
C ASP A 111 -2.63 -0.37 -19.83
N VAL A 112 -1.59 -0.96 -20.43
CA VAL A 112 -0.84 -0.36 -21.55
C VAL A 112 -1.83 0.05 -22.64
N GLY A 113 -1.76 1.32 -23.07
CA GLY A 113 -2.62 1.85 -24.11
C GLY A 113 -4.08 2.07 -23.71
N ASN A 114 -4.41 2.08 -22.41
CA ASN A 114 -5.75 2.45 -21.95
C ASN A 114 -6.15 3.83 -22.51
N SER A 115 -7.42 3.92 -22.90
CA SER A 115 -8.08 4.94 -23.72
C SER A 115 -8.14 6.34 -23.11
N ASN A 116 -7.72 6.51 -21.84
CA ASN A 116 -7.63 7.84 -21.21
C ASN A 116 -6.36 8.61 -21.62
N GLY A 117 -5.45 7.99 -22.38
CA GLY A 117 -4.27 8.64 -22.95
C GLY A 117 -3.15 8.96 -21.95
N VAL A 118 -3.28 8.49 -20.71
CA VAL A 118 -2.27 8.66 -19.65
C VAL A 118 -1.29 7.49 -19.61
N CYS A 119 -1.79 6.27 -19.75
CA CYS A 119 -0.94 5.09 -19.85
C CYS A 119 -0.08 5.16 -21.10
N SER A 120 1.18 4.72 -20.97
CA SER A 120 2.06 4.49 -22.11
C SER A 120 1.40 3.51 -23.09
N ALA A 121 1.56 3.77 -24.39
CA ALA A 121 1.16 2.83 -25.44
C ALA A 121 2.16 1.67 -25.63
N THR A 122 3.30 1.74 -24.93
CA THR A 122 4.37 0.75 -24.96
C THR A 122 4.45 0.05 -23.62
N LEU A 123 4.64 -1.26 -23.64
CA LEU A 123 4.88 -2.08 -22.46
C LEU A 123 6.12 -1.61 -21.69
N GLY A 124 6.01 -1.54 -20.36
CA GLY A 124 7.11 -1.31 -19.44
C GLY A 124 8.07 -2.50 -19.32
N SER A 125 8.57 -3.04 -20.43
CA SER A 125 9.38 -4.27 -20.39
C SER A 125 10.76 -4.07 -19.72
N GLY A 126 11.08 -2.86 -19.25
CA GLY A 126 12.34 -2.56 -18.57
C GLY A 126 12.46 -3.27 -17.22
N ASP A 127 11.32 -3.52 -16.55
CA ASP A 127 11.26 -4.23 -15.28
C ASP A 127 10.97 -5.74 -15.43
N GLY A 128 10.80 -6.23 -16.67
CA GLY A 128 10.48 -7.61 -16.97
C GLY A 128 9.01 -7.88 -17.26
N SER A 129 8.14 -6.86 -17.28
CA SER A 129 6.72 -6.99 -17.62
C SER A 129 6.52 -7.69 -18.98
N ILE A 130 5.58 -8.64 -19.00
CA ILE A 130 5.30 -9.49 -20.17
C ILE A 130 3.87 -9.32 -20.71
N HIS A 131 3.03 -8.55 -20.03
CA HIS A 131 1.61 -8.47 -20.37
C HIS A 131 1.12 -7.02 -20.39
N THR A 132 0.15 -6.71 -21.25
CA THR A 132 -0.40 -5.35 -21.38
C THR A 132 -1.23 -4.88 -20.19
N ARG A 133 -1.44 -5.75 -19.20
CA ARG A 133 -2.16 -5.44 -17.96
C ARG A 133 -1.28 -4.78 -16.92
N ASP A 134 0.02 -4.79 -17.14
CA ASP A 134 1.00 -4.13 -16.30
C ASP A 134 0.98 -2.62 -16.63
N PRO A 135 0.44 -1.76 -15.73
CA PRO A 135 0.32 -0.34 -16.03
C PRO A 135 1.69 0.35 -16.03
N ILE A 136 1.88 1.23 -17.00
CA ILE A 136 3.03 2.13 -17.07
C ILE A 136 2.58 3.53 -17.50
N PHE A 137 3.05 4.58 -16.82
CA PHE A 137 2.80 5.97 -17.21
C PHE A 137 3.94 6.89 -16.78
N SER A 138 3.98 8.08 -17.40
CA SER A 138 4.86 9.18 -16.99
C SER A 138 4.07 10.48 -16.86
N VAL A 139 4.35 11.27 -15.84
CA VAL A 139 3.65 12.53 -15.55
C VAL A 139 4.61 13.56 -14.94
N ASP A 140 4.49 14.82 -15.36
CA ASP A 140 5.23 15.93 -14.77
C ASP A 140 4.59 16.35 -13.45
N LEU A 141 5.34 16.30 -12.37
CA LEU A 141 4.90 16.67 -11.03
C LEU A 141 5.66 17.88 -10.50
N LEU A 142 4.94 18.71 -9.75
CA LEU A 142 5.54 19.78 -8.93
C LEU A 142 5.95 19.22 -7.56
N PRO A 143 6.80 19.94 -6.79
CA PRO A 143 7.06 19.54 -5.42
C PRO A 143 5.77 19.44 -4.60
N GLY A 144 5.70 18.41 -3.75
CA GLY A 144 4.58 18.16 -2.86
C GLY A 144 4.30 16.67 -2.65
N ARG A 145 3.20 16.44 -1.92
CA ARG A 145 2.74 15.12 -1.49
C ARG A 145 1.78 14.51 -2.49
N TYR A 146 2.02 13.26 -2.82
CA TYR A 146 1.16 12.48 -3.70
C TYR A 146 0.88 11.12 -3.06
N LEU A 147 -0.23 10.53 -3.48
CA LEU A 147 -0.61 9.18 -3.11
C LEU A 147 -0.79 8.38 -4.37
N TYR A 148 -0.03 7.29 -4.46
CA TYR A 148 -0.21 6.29 -5.48
C TYR A 148 -0.98 5.11 -4.90
N ILE A 149 -2.09 4.77 -5.53
CA ILE A 149 -3.02 3.74 -5.12
C ILE A 149 -2.92 2.58 -6.10
N VAL A 150 -2.82 1.36 -5.58
CA VAL A 150 -2.82 0.11 -6.36
C VAL A 150 -3.93 -0.79 -5.84
N GLY A 151 -4.85 -1.19 -6.71
CA GLY A 151 -5.84 -2.23 -6.44
C GLY A 151 -5.92 -3.21 -7.62
N ASP A 152 -6.80 -4.20 -7.52
CA ASP A 152 -7.15 -5.08 -8.65
C ASP A 152 -8.26 -4.43 -9.50
N TYR A 153 -8.39 -4.85 -10.77
CA TYR A 153 -9.31 -4.22 -11.71
C TYR A 153 -10.77 -4.66 -11.48
N ARG A 154 -11.74 -3.75 -11.33
CA ARG A 154 -11.68 -2.28 -11.47
C ARG A 154 -11.87 -1.62 -10.10
N THR A 155 -10.87 -0.87 -9.65
CA THR A 155 -10.94 -0.09 -8.42
C THR A 155 -11.49 1.31 -8.72
N THR A 156 -12.63 1.68 -8.11
CA THR A 156 -13.16 3.04 -8.20
C THR A 156 -12.42 4.03 -7.30
N ILE A 157 -12.63 5.34 -7.49
CA ILE A 157 -12.04 6.38 -6.61
C ILE A 157 -12.47 6.15 -5.16
N ASP A 158 -13.77 5.91 -4.91
CA ASP A 158 -14.28 5.69 -3.56
C ASP A 158 -13.68 4.42 -2.92
N GLU A 159 -13.50 3.35 -3.69
CA GLU A 159 -12.87 2.11 -3.23
C GLU A 159 -11.37 2.31 -2.95
N GLY A 160 -10.69 3.07 -3.81
CA GLY A 160 -9.31 3.48 -3.63
C GLY A 160 -9.10 4.23 -2.32
N ILE A 161 -9.96 5.22 -2.05
CA ILE A 161 -9.97 6.00 -0.80
C ILE A 161 -10.38 5.14 0.41
N ALA A 162 -11.28 4.18 0.21
CA ALA A 162 -11.74 3.27 1.26
C ALA A 162 -10.75 2.12 1.56
N ARG A 163 -9.73 1.94 0.71
CA ARG A 163 -8.75 0.84 0.73
C ARG A 163 -9.35 -0.57 0.54
N LEU A 164 -10.46 -0.66 -0.20
CA LEU A 164 -11.14 -1.92 -0.44
C LEU A 164 -11.85 -1.85 -1.79
N ASN A 165 -11.48 -2.72 -2.72
CA ASN A 165 -12.23 -2.95 -3.95
C ASN A 165 -13.30 -4.02 -3.67
N ALA A 166 -14.56 -3.60 -3.56
CA ALA A 166 -15.58 -4.38 -2.89
C ALA A 166 -16.21 -5.45 -3.80
N GLY A 167 -16.26 -6.69 -3.32
CA GLY A 167 -16.81 -7.82 -4.07
C GLY A 167 -15.92 -8.32 -5.22
N ASP A 168 -14.70 -7.80 -5.30
CA ASP A 168 -13.70 -8.17 -6.29
C ASP A 168 -12.90 -9.42 -5.91
N SER A 169 -12.16 -10.00 -6.85
CA SER A 169 -11.34 -11.19 -6.64
C SER A 169 -10.18 -11.27 -7.62
N ILE A 170 -9.01 -11.70 -7.13
CA ILE A 170 -7.88 -12.01 -8.00
C ILE A 170 -8.25 -13.13 -8.98
N ARG A 171 -7.89 -12.91 -10.24
CA ARG A 171 -8.18 -13.85 -11.33
C ARG A 171 -7.60 -15.23 -11.07
N ASN A 172 -8.24 -16.26 -11.66
CA ASN A 172 -7.89 -17.67 -11.49
C ASN A 172 -8.00 -18.19 -10.03
N GLY A 173 -8.67 -17.43 -9.15
CA GLY A 173 -8.94 -17.83 -7.77
C GLY A 173 -7.76 -17.65 -6.83
N GLY A 174 -6.85 -16.72 -7.14
CA GLY A 174 -5.77 -16.34 -6.23
C GLY A 174 -6.31 -15.76 -4.92
N ASP A 175 -5.68 -16.09 -3.81
CA ASP A 175 -5.92 -15.49 -2.49
C ASP A 175 -5.10 -14.20 -2.28
N HIS A 176 -4.10 -13.98 -3.13
CA HIS A 176 -3.37 -12.73 -3.23
C HIS A 176 -2.80 -12.55 -4.65
N GLY A 177 -2.27 -11.35 -4.90
CA GLY A 177 -1.50 -11.01 -6.07
C GLY A 177 -0.34 -10.12 -5.68
N ASP A 178 0.87 -10.64 -5.87
CA ASP A 178 2.10 -9.89 -5.64
C ASP A 178 2.39 -8.97 -6.82
N TYR A 179 3.04 -7.85 -6.53
CA TYR A 179 3.45 -6.90 -7.55
C TYR A 179 4.74 -6.19 -7.14
N ARG A 180 5.42 -5.64 -8.14
CA ARG A 180 6.56 -4.74 -7.97
C ARG A 180 6.29 -3.44 -8.69
N ILE A 181 6.65 -2.33 -8.06
CA ILE A 181 6.59 -1.00 -8.69
C ILE A 181 8.01 -0.47 -8.80
N THR A 182 8.36 0.01 -9.97
CA THR A 182 9.54 0.83 -10.21
C THR A 182 9.09 2.29 -10.37
N PHE A 183 9.39 3.10 -9.37
CA PHE A 183 9.26 4.56 -9.45
C PHE A 183 10.57 5.13 -9.97
N GLU A 184 10.52 5.92 -11.03
CA GLU A 184 11.65 6.70 -11.53
C GLU A 184 11.27 8.17 -11.64
N SER A 185 12.17 9.07 -11.27
CA SER A 185 11.91 10.50 -11.36
C SER A 185 13.14 11.26 -11.83
N THR A 186 12.94 12.24 -12.71
CA THR A 186 14.00 13.18 -13.11
C THR A 186 14.34 14.19 -12.00
N GLY A 187 13.43 14.35 -11.02
CA GLY A 187 13.65 15.10 -9.78
C GLY A 187 13.84 14.16 -8.59
N HIS A 188 14.29 14.69 -7.45
CA HIS A 188 14.39 13.88 -6.23
C HIS A 188 13.01 13.59 -5.62
N MET A 189 12.83 12.35 -5.19
CA MET A 189 11.63 11.87 -4.52
C MET A 189 11.96 10.95 -3.35
N SER A 190 10.96 10.73 -2.50
CA SER A 190 10.93 9.60 -1.57
C SER A 190 9.59 8.88 -1.69
N VAL A 191 9.62 7.56 -1.45
CA VAL A 191 8.42 6.70 -1.52
C VAL A 191 8.34 5.89 -0.22
N ALA A 192 7.15 5.81 0.35
CA ALA A 192 6.89 5.03 1.56
C ALA A 192 5.54 4.30 1.46
N ALA A 193 5.50 3.06 1.94
CA ALA A 193 4.23 2.35 2.12
C ALA A 193 3.39 3.08 3.18
N VAL A 194 2.10 3.28 2.92
CA VAL A 194 1.15 3.76 3.92
C VAL A 194 0.50 2.54 4.55
N PRO A 195 0.78 2.21 5.82
CA PRO A 195 0.22 1.02 6.42
C PRO A 195 -1.30 1.06 6.41
N GLU A 196 -1.90 -0.09 6.10
CA GLU A 196 -3.32 -0.29 6.30
C GLU A 196 -3.71 0.14 7.71
N PRO A 197 -4.81 0.91 7.90
CA PRO A 197 -5.29 1.24 9.23
C PRO A 197 -5.52 -0.07 9.97
N ALA A 198 -4.62 -0.41 10.89
CA ALA A 198 -4.66 -1.70 11.53
C ALA A 198 -6.01 -1.89 12.21
N THR A 199 -6.87 -2.73 11.65
CA THR A 199 -8.12 -3.17 12.27
C THR A 199 -7.82 -3.72 13.67
N ASN A 200 -6.60 -4.24 13.87
CA ASN A 200 -6.04 -4.66 15.15
C ASN A 200 -5.82 -3.52 16.15
N ALA A 201 -5.40 -2.32 15.73
CA ALA A 201 -5.25 -1.17 16.63
C ALA A 201 -6.62 -0.67 17.12
N LEU A 202 -7.63 -0.67 16.25
CA LEU A 202 -9.03 -0.40 16.60
C LEU A 202 -9.62 -1.50 17.50
N LEU A 203 -9.32 -2.79 17.23
CA LEU A 203 -9.75 -3.91 18.05
C LEU A 203 -9.12 -3.87 19.46
N VAL A 204 -7.81 -3.61 19.56
CA VAL A 204 -7.10 -3.47 20.83
C VAL A 204 -7.61 -2.26 21.61
N ALA A 205 -7.80 -1.11 20.95
CA ALA A 205 -8.43 0.06 21.58
C ALA A 205 -9.85 -0.25 22.07
N GLY A 206 -10.65 -0.99 21.29
CA GLY A 206 -12.00 -1.42 21.66
C GLY A 206 -12.04 -2.38 22.85
N VAL A 207 -11.16 -3.38 22.89
CA VAL A 207 -11.06 -4.34 24.01
C VAL A 207 -10.60 -3.65 25.30
N LEU A 208 -9.64 -2.72 25.21
CA LEU A 208 -9.17 -1.94 26.37
C LEU A 208 -10.28 -1.03 26.94
N LEU A 209 -11.08 -0.40 26.08
CA LEU A 209 -12.24 0.39 26.51
C LEU A 209 -13.28 -0.47 27.22
N LEU A 210 -13.62 -1.65 26.70
CA LEU A 210 -14.55 -2.59 27.34
C LEU A 210 -14.04 -3.10 28.70
N GLY A 211 -12.74 -3.40 28.82
CA GLY A 211 -12.11 -3.79 30.08
C GLY A 211 -12.21 -2.71 31.17
N SER A 212 -12.09 -1.43 30.79
CA SER A 212 -12.19 -0.31 31.73
C SER A 212 -13.60 -0.08 32.28
N VAL A 213 -14.64 -0.39 31.50
CA VAL A 213 -16.05 -0.27 31.91
C VAL A 213 -16.44 -1.40 32.87
N VAL A 214 -15.95 -2.62 32.64
CA VAL A 214 -16.20 -3.77 33.52
C VAL A 214 -15.45 -3.62 34.85
N GLY A 215 -14.22 -3.10 34.84
CA GLY A 215 -13.44 -2.84 36.05
C GLY A 215 -14.08 -1.83 36.99
N ARG A 216 -14.67 -0.75 36.47
CA ARG A 216 -15.33 0.28 37.29
C ARG A 216 -16.61 -0.20 37.99
N ARG A 217 -17.32 -1.20 37.44
CA ARG A 217 -18.53 -1.75 38.07
C ARG A 217 -18.24 -2.64 39.28
N LYS A 218 -17.03 -3.21 39.39
CA LYS A 218 -16.67 -4.07 40.53
C LYS A 218 -16.14 -3.32 41.75
N SER A 219 -15.76 -2.05 41.61
CA SER A 219 -15.25 -1.23 42.73
C SER A 219 -16.31 -0.39 43.44
N ALA A 220 -17.60 -0.53 43.08
CA ALA A 220 -18.71 0.20 43.71
C ALA A 220 -19.53 -0.65 44.70
N SER A 221 -19.00 -1.79 45.17
CA SER A 221 -19.65 -2.59 46.21
C SER A 221 -18.63 -3.32 47.08
N ALA A 222 -18.13 -2.62 48.11
CA ALA A 222 -17.74 -3.09 49.44
C ALA A 222 -17.04 -1.96 50.20
#